data_AF-A0A9P7BZF4-F1
#
_entry.id   AF-A0A9P7BZF4-F1
#
_cell.length_a   1.000
_cell.length_b   1.000
_cell.length_c   1.000
_cell.angle_alpha   90.00
_cell.angle_beta   90.00
_cell.angle_gamma   90.00
#
_symmetry.space_group_name_H-M   'P 1'
#
loop_
_entity.id
_entity.type
_entity.pdbx_description
1 polymer ?
#
loop_
_entity_poly.entity_id
_entity_poly.type
_entity_poly.pdbx_seq_one_letter_code
_entity_poly.pdbx_strand_id
1 'polypeptide(L)'
;MRNRSVRALLNRDRRASDAAWTFPPGDARHADDAALRQLQDVRTLHLRSSTPIARSPAQPAQLLEVPVQVRAVTANGTFHFSGWYRVQPSSDGRAWQIQSAHLQPTLD
;
A
#
# COMPACT_ATOMS: atom_id res chain seq x y z
N MET A 1 6.16 15.72 4.63
CA MET A 1 6.63 14.95 3.46
C MET A 1 5.41 14.44 2.70
N ARG A 2 5.29 14.79 1.41
CA ARG A 2 4.07 14.57 0.61
C ARG A 2 4.14 13.14 0.04
N ASN A 3 3.38 12.23 0.64
CA ASN A 3 3.37 10.79 0.37
C ASN A 3 2.83 10.51 -1.05
N ARG A 4 3.71 10.49 -2.07
CA ARG A 4 3.33 10.38 -3.50
C ARG A 4 2.88 8.97 -3.88
N SER A 5 3.35 7.95 -3.17
CA SER A 5 3.16 6.53 -3.48
C SER A 5 1.70 6.07 -3.28
N VAL A 6 1.03 6.57 -2.24
CA VAL A 6 -0.38 6.24 -1.97
C VAL A 6 -1.34 6.81 -3.03
N ARG A 7 -1.04 7.99 -3.60
CA ARG A 7 -1.86 8.56 -4.69
C ARG A 7 -1.71 7.81 -6.02
N ALA A 8 -0.59 7.12 -6.25
CA ALA A 8 -0.41 6.30 -7.44
C ALA A 8 -1.30 5.05 -7.42
N LEU A 9 -1.45 4.42 -6.25
CA LEU A 9 -2.43 3.34 -6.00
C LEU A 9 -3.88 3.78 -6.31
N LEU A 10 -4.22 5.05 -6.07
CA LEU A 10 -5.56 5.59 -6.32
C LEU A 10 -5.89 5.82 -7.81
N ASN A 11 -4.88 5.88 -8.69
CA ASN A 11 -5.05 6.36 -10.07
C ASN A 11 -5.14 5.24 -11.14
N ARG A 12 -5.38 3.98 -10.74
CA ARG A 12 -5.42 2.80 -11.65
C ARG A 12 -4.13 2.56 -12.46
N ASP A 13 -3.06 3.30 -12.21
CA ASP A 13 -1.78 3.08 -12.86
C ASP A 13 -1.01 1.99 -12.11
N ARG A 14 -1.29 0.73 -12.49
CA ARG A 14 -0.62 -0.44 -11.91
C ARG A 14 0.89 -0.36 -12.06
N ARG A 15 1.41 0.24 -13.13
CA ARG A 15 2.86 0.40 -13.31
C ARG A 15 3.43 1.42 -12.32
N ALA A 16 2.72 2.52 -12.07
CA ALA A 16 3.13 3.47 -11.02
C ALA A 16 2.97 2.89 -9.60
N SER A 17 1.98 2.01 -9.38
CA SER A 17 1.83 1.27 -8.13
C SER A 17 2.95 0.26 -7.93
N ASP A 18 3.30 -0.52 -8.95
CA ASP A 18 4.38 -1.51 -8.92
C ASP A 18 5.75 -0.85 -8.77
N ALA A 19 5.95 0.33 -9.37
CA ALA A 19 7.16 1.14 -9.19
C ALA A 19 7.37 1.64 -7.75
N ALA A 20 6.31 1.62 -6.91
CA ALA A 20 6.45 1.92 -5.49
C ALA A 20 7.01 0.74 -4.68
N TRP A 21 7.05 -0.48 -5.22
CA TRP A 21 7.60 -1.65 -4.52
C TRP A 21 9.11 -1.73 -4.69
N THR A 22 9.80 -2.16 -3.63
CA THR A 22 11.22 -2.54 -3.68
C THR A 22 11.39 -3.76 -4.58
N PHE A 23 10.49 -4.73 -4.39
CA PHE A 23 10.39 -5.94 -5.21
C PHE A 23 8.98 -5.98 -5.79
N PRO A 24 8.78 -5.49 -7.02
CA PRO A 24 7.46 -5.52 -7.64
C PRO A 24 7.01 -6.99 -7.78
N PRO A 25 5.76 -7.31 -7.39
CA PRO A 25 5.25 -8.66 -7.50
C PRO A 25 5.16 -9.07 -8.97
N GLY A 26 5.82 -10.18 -9.34
CA GLY A 26 5.80 -10.69 -10.72
C GLY A 26 4.40 -11.15 -11.18
N ASP A 27 3.55 -11.56 -10.22
CA ASP A 27 2.12 -11.80 -10.42
C ASP A 27 1.32 -11.01 -9.39
N ALA A 28 0.39 -10.18 -9.87
CA ALA A 28 -0.50 -9.37 -9.05
C ALA A 28 -1.37 -10.20 -8.07
N ARG A 29 -1.62 -11.48 -8.35
CA ARG A 29 -2.36 -12.39 -7.46
C ARG A 29 -1.56 -12.81 -6.22
N HIS A 30 -0.24 -12.75 -6.31
CA HIS A 30 0.69 -13.12 -5.24
C HIS A 30 1.28 -11.89 -4.54
N ALA A 31 0.82 -10.69 -4.89
CA ALA A 31 1.21 -9.47 -4.19
C ALA A 31 0.65 -9.49 -2.76
N ASP A 32 1.39 -8.91 -1.82
CA ASP A 32 0.95 -8.77 -0.44
C ASP A 32 -0.34 -7.92 -0.28
N ASP A 33 -0.65 -7.08 -1.27
CA ASP A 33 -1.90 -6.32 -1.39
C ASP A 33 -2.86 -6.89 -2.46
N ALA A 34 -2.73 -8.18 -2.81
CA ALA A 34 -3.53 -8.84 -3.83
C ALA A 34 -5.05 -8.68 -3.61
N ALA A 35 -5.51 -8.64 -2.36
CA ALA A 35 -6.92 -8.44 -2.04
C ALA A 35 -7.48 -7.11 -2.62
N LEU A 36 -6.68 -6.04 -2.62
CA LEU A 36 -7.05 -4.79 -3.29
C LEU A 36 -6.94 -4.91 -4.81
N ARG A 37 -5.90 -5.60 -5.31
CA ARG A 37 -5.65 -5.76 -6.76
C ARG A 37 -6.71 -6.62 -7.45
N GLN A 38 -7.38 -7.50 -6.72
CA GLN A 38 -8.46 -8.35 -7.22
C GLN A 38 -9.80 -7.62 -7.34
N LEU A 39 -9.94 -6.41 -6.77
CA LEU A 39 -11.15 -5.63 -6.91
C LEU A 39 -11.38 -5.22 -8.36
N GLN A 40 -12.57 -5.54 -8.86
CA GLN A 40 -13.04 -5.14 -10.18
C GLN A 40 -13.93 -3.90 -10.07
N ASP A 41 -14.02 -3.13 -11.16
CA ASP A 41 -14.90 -1.97 -11.27
C ASP A 41 -14.77 -0.94 -10.15
N VAL A 42 -13.56 -0.77 -9.60
CA VAL A 42 -13.26 0.24 -8.58
C VAL A 42 -13.51 1.63 -9.17
N ARG A 43 -14.50 2.33 -8.62
CA ARG A 43 -14.87 3.70 -8.98
C ARG A 43 -14.09 4.69 -8.14
N THR A 44 -14.01 4.42 -6.84
CA THR A 44 -13.32 5.26 -5.87
C THR A 44 -12.52 4.38 -4.92
N LEU A 45 -11.26 4.74 -4.69
CA LEU A 45 -10.43 4.15 -3.65
C LEU A 45 -10.06 5.27 -2.67
N HIS A 46 -10.08 4.98 -1.38
CA HIS A 46 -9.67 5.92 -0.35
C HIS A 46 -8.77 5.20 0.65
N LEU A 47 -7.55 5.71 0.82
CA LEU A 47 -6.58 5.17 1.77
C LEU A 47 -6.37 6.19 2.89
N ARG A 48 -6.58 5.75 4.13
CA ARG A 48 -6.19 6.47 5.35
C ARG A 48 -4.99 5.77 5.93
N SER A 49 -3.98 6.54 6.32
CA SER A 49 -2.81 6.05 7.03
C SER A 49 -2.76 6.64 8.42
N SER A 50 -2.25 5.87 9.37
CA SER A 50 -1.99 6.29 10.74
C SER A 50 -0.50 6.56 10.96
N THR A 51 -0.12 6.94 12.18
CA THR A 51 1.27 7.18 12.56
C THR A 51 2.17 5.99 12.23
N PRO A 52 3.27 6.18 11.47
CA PRO A 52 4.23 5.12 11.19
C PRO A 52 4.92 4.59 12.45
N ILE A 53 5.15 3.28 12.49
CA ILE A 53 5.80 2.55 13.58
C ILE A 53 7.16 2.06 13.09
N ALA A 54 8.24 2.41 13.79
CA ALA A 54 9.56 1.89 13.48
C ALA A 54 9.64 0.38 13.76
N ARG A 55 10.05 -0.42 12.77
CA ARG A 55 10.27 -1.87 12.90
C ARG A 55 11.74 -2.27 12.86
N SER A 56 12.63 -1.29 12.67
CA SER A 56 14.08 -1.47 12.71
C SER A 56 14.68 -0.74 13.92
N PRO A 57 15.66 -1.35 14.62
CA PRO A 57 16.35 -0.72 15.74
C PRO A 57 17.39 0.34 15.29
N ALA A 58 17.71 0.43 13.99
CA ALA A 58 18.65 1.41 13.46
C ALA A 58 18.11 2.85 13.54
N GLN A 59 19.01 3.84 13.68
CA GLN A 59 18.68 5.26 13.61
C GLN A 59 19.41 5.93 12.44
N PRO A 60 18.69 6.53 11.46
CA PRO A 60 17.23 6.54 11.34
C PRO A 60 16.63 5.17 11.03
N ALA A 61 15.37 4.95 11.43
CA ALA A 61 14.66 3.69 11.20
C ALA A 61 14.58 3.42 9.69
N GLN A 62 15.19 2.32 9.26
CA GLN A 62 15.23 1.93 7.85
C GLN A 62 13.98 1.15 7.41
N LEU A 63 13.14 0.73 8.37
CA LEU A 63 11.91 0.02 8.10
C LEU A 63 10.79 0.60 8.96
N LEU A 64 9.77 1.13 8.30
CA LEU A 64 8.57 1.67 8.93
C LEU A 64 7.37 0.81 8.54
N GLU A 65 6.55 0.46 9.51
CA GLU A 65 5.23 -0.11 9.30
C GLU A 65 4.20 1.00 9.41
N VAL A 66 3.43 1.21 8.36
CA VAL A 66 2.41 2.25 8.27
C VAL A 66 1.06 1.56 8.32
N PRO A 67 0.31 1.63 9.43
CA PRO A 67 -1.04 1.11 9.49
C PRO A 67 -1.95 1.86 8.53
N VAL A 68 -2.78 1.13 7.80
CA VAL A 68 -3.69 1.70 6.80
C VAL A 68 -5.09 1.12 6.92
N GLN A 69 -6.05 1.94 6.52
CA GLN A 69 -7.43 1.56 6.26
C GLN A 69 -7.77 1.96 4.84
N VAL A 70 -8.33 1.04 4.07
CA VAL A 70 -8.70 1.27 2.68
C VAL A 70 -10.18 1.04 2.50
N ARG A 71 -10.84 1.99 1.85
CA ARG A 71 -12.23 1.90 1.44
C ARG A 71 -12.30 1.95 -0.08
N ALA A 72 -12.85 0.91 -0.68
CA ALA A 72 -13.05 0.80 -2.12
C ALA A 72 -14.54 0.77 -2.45
N VAL A 73 -14.99 1.71 -3.28
CA VAL A 73 -16.34 1.70 -3.85
C VAL A 73 -16.26 1.11 -5.24
N THR A 74 -16.96 0.01 -5.47
CA THR A 74 -17.05 -0.67 -6.77
C THR A 74 -18.48 -0.64 -7.30
N ALA A 75 -18.71 -1.17 -8.51
CA ALA A 75 -20.06 -1.39 -9.02
C ALA A 75 -20.86 -2.38 -8.17
N ASN A 76 -20.18 -3.29 -7.46
CA ASN A 76 -20.78 -4.39 -6.70
C ASN A 76 -20.95 -4.09 -5.20
N GLY A 77 -20.48 -2.94 -4.72
CA GLY A 77 -20.60 -2.55 -3.32
C GLY A 77 -19.42 -1.74 -2.80
N THR A 78 -19.42 -1.51 -1.48
CA THR A 78 -18.28 -0.91 -0.78
C THR A 78 -17.53 -1.99 -0.01
N PHE A 79 -16.22 -2.04 -0.20
CA PHE A 79 -15.32 -2.97 0.48
C PHE A 79 -14.37 -2.18 1.38
N HIS A 80 -14.16 -2.71 2.58
CA HIS A 80 -13.21 -2.16 3.55
C HIS A 80 -12.07 -3.14 3.76
N PHE A 81 -10.86 -2.60 3.91
CA PHE A 81 -9.66 -3.35 4.21
C PHE A 81 -8.90 -2.64 5.31
N SER A 82 -8.25 -3.40 6.16
CA SER A 82 -7.31 -2.87 7.14
C SER A 82 -6.02 -3.68 7.14
N GLY A 83 -4.95 -3.06 7.62
CA GLY A 83 -3.66 -3.71 7.78
C GLY A 83 -2.53 -2.69 7.76
N TRP A 84 -1.44 -3.02 7.08
CA TRP A 84 -0.24 -2.19 7.08
C TRP A 84 0.54 -2.29 5.77
N TYR A 85 1.32 -1.24 5.48
CA TYR A 85 2.40 -1.27 4.50
C TYR A 85 3.73 -1.11 5.21
N ARG A 86 4.68 -1.98 4.93
CA ARG A 86 6.06 -1.80 5.34
C ARG A 86 6.84 -1.10 4.25
N VAL A 87 7.48 -0.01 4.62
CA VAL A 87 8.25 0.83 3.71
C VAL A 87 9.67 0.98 4.21
N GLN A 88 10.60 1.05 3.27
CA GLN A 88 12.00 1.34 3.51
C GLN A 88 12.47 2.46 2.57
N PRO A 89 13.54 3.20 2.91
CA PRO A 89 14.15 4.14 1.97
C PRO A 89 14.58 3.42 0.69
N SER A 90 14.45 4.08 -0.45
CA SER A 90 15.05 3.62 -1.70
C SER A 90 16.57 3.57 -1.59
N SER A 91 17.22 2.84 -2.50
CA SER A 91 18.69 2.74 -2.54
C SER A 91 19.40 4.09 -2.68
N ASP A 92 18.75 5.09 -3.29
CA ASP A 92 19.24 6.47 -3.40
C ASP A 92 18.81 7.37 -2.23
N GLY A 93 18.01 6.86 -1.29
CA GLY A 93 17.49 7.57 -0.12
C GLY A 93 16.47 8.67 -0.41
N ARG A 94 16.05 8.85 -1.68
CA ARG A 94 15.20 9.96 -2.11
C ARG A 94 13.70 9.66 -2.02
N ALA A 95 13.34 8.39 -1.92
CA ALA A 95 11.96 7.93 -1.86
C ALA A 95 11.79 6.84 -0.79
N TRP A 96 10.54 6.51 -0.50
CA TRP A 96 10.19 5.32 0.27
C TRP A 96 9.57 4.29 -0.67
N GLN A 97 10.02 3.05 -0.56
CA GLN A 97 9.56 1.92 -1.32
C GLN A 97 8.86 0.91 -0.41
N ILE A 98 7.81 0.28 -0.92
CA ILE A 98 7.06 -0.77 -0.25
C ILE A 98 7.92 -2.04 -0.27
N GLN A 99 8.25 -2.55 0.91
CA GLN A 99 8.99 -3.79 1.08
C GLN A 99 8.04 -4.98 1.21
N SER A 100 6.96 -4.80 1.95
CA SER A 100 5.89 -5.78 2.12
C SER A 100 4.59 -5.08 2.52
N ALA A 101 3.48 -5.79 2.42
CA ALA A 101 2.20 -5.33 2.93
C ALA A 101 1.45 -6.44 3.64
N HIS A 102 0.38 -6.06 4.32
CA HIS A 102 -0.63 -7.00 4.75
C HIS A 102 -1.96 -6.27 4.74
N LEU A 103 -2.91 -6.76 3.96
CA LEU A 103 -4.25 -6.17 3.89
C LEU A 103 -5.28 -7.28 3.93
N GLN A 104 -6.21 -7.14 4.86
CA GLN A 104 -7.31 -8.07 5.03
C GLN A 104 -8.63 -7.35 4.83
N PRO A 105 -9.62 -7.99 4.18
CA PRO A 105 -10.98 -7.49 4.17
C PRO A 105 -11.50 -7.38 5.60
N THR A 106 -12.17 -6.28 5.91
CA THR A 106 -12.86 -6.10 7.19
C THR A 106 -14.35 -6.05 6.94
N LEU A 107 -15.10 -6.80 7.73
CA LEU A 107 -16.55 -6.66 7.83
C LEU A 107 -16.81 -5.52 8.83
N ASP A 108 -17.74 -4.62 8.49
CA ASP A 108 -18.26 -3.61 9.42
C ASP A 108 -19.23 -4.28 10.41
#